data_AF-A0A7S2AYT4-F1
#
_entry.id   AF-A0A7S2AYT4-F1
#
_cell.length_a   1.000
_cell.length_b   1.000
_cell.length_c   1.000
_cell.angle_alpha   90.00
_cell.angle_beta   90.00
_cell.angle_gamma   90.00
#
_symmetry.space_group_name_H-M   'P 1'
#
loop_
_entity.id
_entity.type
_entity.pdbx_description
1 polymer ?
#
loop_
_entity_poly.entity_id
_entity_poly.type
_entity_poly.pdbx_seq_one_letter_code
_entity_poly.pdbx_strand_id
1 'polypeptide(L)'
;YRRLGFLRNDFPQVPMIALTATATFNVCRDIHTALGLQQPVFLAKTSFNRPNLHYAVSFKSGDACADIVREACKGGEGGDSLHNNPTIIYVLTKREADDIA
;
A
#
# COMPACT_ATOMS: atom_id res chain seq x y z
N TYR A 1 -9.95 9.68 15.02
CA TYR A 1 -8.68 9.25 15.67
C TYR A 1 -8.23 10.11 16.84
N ARG A 2 -8.09 11.45 16.71
CA ARG A 2 -7.53 12.31 17.78
C ARG A 2 -8.28 12.31 19.13
N ARG A 3 -9.52 11.80 19.17
CA ARG A 3 -10.31 11.65 20.40
C ARG A 3 -10.16 10.29 21.07
N LEU A 4 -9.47 9.32 20.47
CA LEU A 4 -9.39 7.94 20.99
C LEU A 4 -8.55 7.81 22.27
N GLY A 5 -7.85 8.86 22.70
CA GLY A 5 -7.10 8.85 23.96
C GLY A 5 -7.95 8.52 25.19
N PHE A 6 -9.27 8.74 25.16
CA PHE A 6 -10.16 8.33 26.27
C PHE A 6 -10.11 6.82 26.54
N LEU A 7 -9.85 6.00 25.51
CA LEU A 7 -9.76 4.55 25.67
C LEU A 7 -8.65 4.15 26.63
N ARG A 8 -7.56 4.92 26.69
CA ARG A 8 -6.50 4.70 27.68
C ARG A 8 -6.96 5.05 29.10
N ASN A 9 -7.80 6.07 29.24
CA ASN A 9 -8.31 6.50 30.55
C ASN A 9 -9.33 5.49 31.10
N ASP A 10 -10.24 5.03 30.25
CA ASP A 10 -11.31 4.10 30.64
C ASP A 10 -10.79 2.67 30.83
N PHE A 11 -9.75 2.30 30.07
CA PHE A 11 -9.17 0.95 30.08
C PHE A 11 -7.64 0.97 30.27
N PRO A 12 -7.13 1.44 31.43
CA PRO A 12 -5.70 1.65 31.63
C PRO A 12 -4.87 0.36 31.55
N GLN A 13 -5.45 -0.78 31.95
CA GLN A 13 -4.78 -2.09 31.98
C GLN A 13 -4.83 -2.85 30.65
N VAL A 14 -5.59 -2.37 29.66
CA VAL A 14 -5.72 -3.06 28.37
C VAL A 14 -4.54 -2.69 27.47
N PRO A 15 -3.78 -3.67 26.93
CA PRO A 15 -2.72 -3.41 25.97
C PRO A 15 -3.27 -2.76 24.70
N MET A 16 -2.52 -1.81 24.14
CA MET A 16 -2.91 -1.14 22.90
C MET A 16 -1.80 -1.29 21.87
N ILE A 17 -2.20 -1.63 20.65
CA ILE A 17 -1.33 -1.67 19.48
C ILE A 17 -1.80 -0.62 18.48
N ALA A 18 -0.85 0.14 17.93
CA ALA A 18 -1.11 1.10 16.87
C ALA A 18 -0.32 0.66 15.62
N LEU A 19 -1.04 0.41 14.53
CA LEU A 19 -0.45 -0.05 13.26
C LEU A 19 -0.54 1.08 12.23
N THR A 20 0.58 1.39 11.59
CA THR A 20 0.64 2.38 10.50
C THR A 20 1.56 1.88 9.40
N ALA A 21 1.19 2.13 8.14
CA ALA A 21 2.04 1.81 6.99
C ALA A 21 3.25 2.76 6.89
N THR A 22 3.07 4.02 7.28
CA THR A 22 4.10 5.08 7.18
C THR A 22 4.55 5.53 8.56
N ALA A 23 5.47 4.77 9.17
CA ALA A 23 5.99 5.01 10.51
C ALA A 23 7.09 6.10 10.57
N THR A 24 6.84 7.27 9.97
CA THR A 24 7.74 8.42 10.11
C THR A 24 7.78 8.91 11.56
N PHE A 25 8.84 9.60 11.96
CA PHE A 25 8.99 10.08 13.34
C PHE A 25 7.79 10.95 13.79
N ASN A 26 7.37 11.90 12.95
CA ASN A 26 6.24 12.78 13.25
C ASN A 26 4.93 11.99 13.39
N VAL A 27 4.68 11.02 12.52
CA VAL A 27 3.48 10.17 12.59
C VAL A 27 3.48 9.34 13.88
N CYS A 28 4.60 8.71 14.24
CA CYS A 28 4.71 7.95 15.48
C CYS A 28 4.48 8.82 16.73
N ARG A 29 5.06 10.03 16.75
CA ARG A 29 4.87 10.99 17.85
C ARG A 29 3.40 11.40 17.98
N ASP A 30 2.76 11.74 16.86
CA ASP A 30 1.36 12.16 16.85
C ASP A 30 0.43 11.03 17.32
N ILE A 31 0.70 9.78 16.91
CA ILE A 31 -0.03 8.60 17.39
C ILE A 31 0.15 8.43 18.90
N HIS A 32 1.39 8.53 19.39
CA HIS A 32 1.69 8.41 20.81
C HIS A 32 0.90 9.41 21.65
N THR A 33 0.94 10.70 21.26
CA THR A 33 0.21 11.75 21.97
C THR A 33 -1.30 11.60 21.85
N ALA A 34 -1.82 11.27 20.66
CA ALA A 34 -3.26 11.16 20.44
C ALA A 34 -3.91 9.97 21.17
N LEU A 35 -3.17 8.89 21.37
CA LEU A 35 -3.66 7.67 22.04
C LEU A 35 -3.25 7.56 23.52
N GLY A 36 -2.38 8.45 24.01
CA GLY A 36 -1.86 8.38 25.37
C GLY A 36 -1.09 7.09 25.64
N LEU A 37 -0.22 6.67 24.70
CA LEU A 37 0.55 5.43 24.88
C LEU A 37 1.49 5.56 26.09
N GLN A 38 1.54 4.53 26.94
CA GLN A 38 2.40 4.49 28.11
C GLN A 38 3.80 4.02 27.73
N GLN A 39 4.83 4.64 28.31
CA GLN A 39 6.21 4.25 28.07
C GLN A 39 6.64 3.05 28.94
N PRO A 40 7.58 2.21 28.45
CA PRO A 40 8.20 2.26 27.13
C PRO A 40 7.27 1.72 26.02
N VAL A 41 7.23 2.41 24.88
CA VAL A 41 6.50 1.91 23.70
C VAL A 41 7.44 1.07 22.86
N PHE A 42 7.11 -0.21 22.66
CA PHE A 42 7.83 -1.05 21.72
C PHE A 42 7.53 -0.61 20.28
N LEU A 43 8.58 -0.24 19.55
CA LEU A 43 8.49 0.23 18.17
C LEU A 43 9.08 -0.81 17.22
N ALA A 44 8.23 -1.53 16.51
CA ALA A 44 8.66 -2.42 15.43
C ALA A 44 8.55 -1.70 14.08
N LYS A 45 9.65 -1.69 13.32
CA LYS A 45 9.67 -1.25 11.91
C LYS A 45 10.27 -2.34 11.07
N THR A 46 9.56 -2.76 10.04
CA THR A 46 10.03 -3.72 9.06
C THR A 46 10.46 -2.98 7.79
N SER A 47 11.28 -3.64 6.97
CA SER A 47 11.64 -3.11 5.65
C SER A 47 10.40 -3.04 4.76
N PHE A 48 10.30 -1.97 3.98
CA PHE A 48 9.27 -1.85 2.92
C PHE A 48 9.64 -2.66 1.67
N ASN A 49 10.89 -3.14 1.57
CA ASN A 49 11.38 -3.82 0.38
C ASN A 49 10.64 -5.15 0.15
N ARG A 50 10.19 -5.35 -1.09
CA ARG A 50 9.58 -6.58 -1.58
C ARG A 50 10.48 -7.15 -2.67
N PRO A 51 11.46 -8.02 -2.33
CA PRO A 51 12.46 -8.49 -3.29
C PRO A 51 11.86 -9.32 -4.43
N ASN A 52 10.61 -9.76 -4.28
CA ASN A 52 9.85 -10.47 -5.30
C ASN A 52 9.10 -9.55 -6.28
N LEU A 53 9.23 -8.23 -6.17
CA LEU A 53 8.63 -7.27 -7.11
C LEU A 53 9.68 -6.74 -8.08
N HIS A 54 9.37 -6.85 -9.37
CA HIS A 54 10.13 -6.22 -10.44
C HIS A 54 9.50 -4.86 -10.79
N TYR A 55 10.32 -3.83 -10.90
CA TYR A 55 9.89 -2.48 -11.28
C TYR A 55 10.38 -2.16 -12.68
N ALA A 56 9.46 -1.79 -13.57
CA ALA A 56 9.76 -1.33 -14.93
C ALA A 56 9.02 -0.02 -15.22
N VAL A 57 9.60 0.79 -16.10
CA VAL A 57 9.01 2.06 -16.55
C VAL A 57 9.03 2.08 -18.08
N SER A 58 7.87 2.30 -18.70
CA SER A 58 7.70 2.39 -20.15
C SER A 58 7.09 3.74 -20.51
N PHE A 59 7.47 4.29 -21.67
CA PHE A 59 6.78 5.45 -22.22
C PHE A 59 5.37 5.05 -22.70
N LYS A 60 4.39 5.92 -22.40
CA LYS A 60 3.02 5.78 -22.90
C LYS A 60 2.99 6.06 -24.40
N SER A 61 2.32 5.20 -25.17
CA SER A 61 2.16 5.39 -26.61
C SER A 61 1.04 6.38 -26.96
N GLY A 62 0.16 6.66 -26.00
CA GLY A 62 -1.08 7.42 -26.21
C GLY A 62 -2.30 6.52 -26.39
N ASP A 63 -2.10 5.22 -26.66
CA ASP A 63 -3.13 4.19 -26.66
C ASP A 63 -2.98 3.32 -25.41
N ALA A 64 -3.89 3.51 -24.45
CA ALA A 64 -3.87 2.79 -23.18
C ALA A 64 -4.06 1.28 -23.36
N CYS A 65 -4.94 0.85 -24.27
CA CYS A 65 -5.21 -0.56 -24.53
C CYS A 65 -3.98 -1.26 -25.11
N ALA A 66 -3.35 -0.63 -26.11
CA ALA A 66 -2.11 -1.14 -26.69
C ALA A 66 -0.98 -1.22 -25.65
N ASP A 67 -0.86 -0.21 -24.79
CA ASP A 67 0.13 -0.19 -23.71
C ASP A 67 -0.11 -1.32 -22.70
N ILE A 68 -1.35 -1.54 -22.27
CA ILE A 68 -1.74 -2.61 -21.34
C ILE A 68 -1.45 -3.98 -21.93
N VAL A 69 -1.90 -4.25 -23.16
CA VAL A 69 -1.66 -5.54 -23.84
C VAL A 69 -0.16 -5.81 -23.97
N ARG A 70 0.61 -4.79 -24.38
CA ARG A 70 2.06 -4.89 -24.47
C ARG A 70 2.71 -5.26 -23.14
N GLU A 71 2.33 -4.63 -22.02
CA GLU A 71 2.92 -4.95 -20.72
C GLU A 71 2.43 -6.30 -20.17
N ALA A 72 1.16 -6.65 -20.36
CA ALA A 72 0.61 -7.94 -19.94
C ALA A 72 1.27 -9.12 -20.66
N CYS A 73 1.60 -8.97 -21.94
CA CYS A 73 2.25 -10.01 -22.74
C CYS A 73 3.76 -10.16 -22.49
N LYS A 74 4.43 -9.21 -21.84
CA LYS A 74 5.88 -9.30 -21.54
C LYS A 74 6.22 -10.31 -20.43
N GLY A 75 5.26 -10.67 -19.59
CA GLY A 75 5.48 -11.43 -18.35
C GLY A 75 5.71 -12.95 -18.49
N GLY A 76 5.92 -13.48 -19.69
CA GLY A 76 6.12 -14.92 -19.92
C GLY A 76 7.48 -15.24 -20.52
N GLU A 77 8.48 -15.51 -19.68
CA GLU A 77 9.66 -16.29 -20.13
C GLU A 77 9.25 -17.76 -20.22
N GLY A 78 8.70 -18.14 -21.36
CA GLY A 78 8.23 -19.49 -21.63
C GLY A 78 7.14 -19.43 -22.68
N GLY A 79 7.48 -19.82 -23.91
CA GLY A 79 6.54 -19.83 -25.02
C GLY A 79 5.40 -20.80 -24.77
N ASP A 80 4.29 -20.31 -24.23
CA ASP A 80 2.95 -20.73 -24.61
C ASP A 80 1.91 -19.70 -24.14
N SER A 81 1.07 -19.28 -25.08
CA SER A 81 -0.32 -18.84 -24.94
C SER A 81 -0.75 -18.10 -23.65
N LEU A 82 -1.06 -16.80 -23.80
CA LEU A 82 -1.99 -16.00 -22.98
C LEU A 82 -2.04 -16.39 -21.48
N HIS A 83 -0.94 -16.13 -20.76
CA HIS A 83 -0.93 -16.34 -19.32
C HIS A 83 -1.95 -15.41 -18.65
N ASN A 84 -3.04 -16.01 -18.18
CA ASN A 84 -4.11 -15.38 -17.40
C ASN A 84 -3.61 -15.02 -15.99
N ASN A 85 -2.53 -14.24 -15.92
CA ASN A 85 -1.98 -13.78 -14.66
C ASN A 85 -2.87 -12.68 -14.10
N PRO A 86 -3.30 -12.78 -12.82
CA PRO A 86 -4.05 -11.72 -12.18
C PRO A 86 -3.31 -10.39 -12.29
N THR A 87 -3.94 -9.44 -12.98
CA THR A 87 -3.35 -8.13 -13.27
C THR A 87 -4.25 -7.04 -12.71
N ILE A 88 -3.65 -6.08 -12.00
CA ILE A 88 -4.34 -4.90 -11.48
C ILE A 88 -3.86 -3.70 -12.29
N ILE A 89 -4.80 -2.99 -12.91
CA ILE A 89 -4.53 -1.78 -13.69
C ILE A 89 -5.06 -0.59 -12.88
N TYR A 90 -4.16 0.28 -12.46
CA TYR A 90 -4.52 1.54 -11.81
C TYR A 90 -4.60 2.65 -12.85
N VAL A 91 -5.76 3.32 -12.89
CA VAL A 91 -6.03 4.49 -13.74
C VAL A 91 -6.29 5.72 -12.88
N LEU A 92 -6.21 6.91 -13.46
CA LEU A 92 -6.32 8.15 -12.69
C LEU A 92 -7.77 8.47 -12.32
N THR A 93 -8.71 8.21 -13.23
CA THR A 93 -10.12 8.55 -13.05
C THR A 93 -11.02 7.35 -13.22
N LYS A 94 -12.20 7.39 -12.60
CA LYS A 94 -13.22 6.36 -12.82
C LYS A 94 -13.63 6.25 -14.30
N ARG A 95 -13.72 7.39 -15.00
CA ARG A 95 -14.05 7.41 -16.42
C ARG A 95 -13.05 6.63 -17.27
N GLU A 96 -11.75 6.80 -17.01
CA GLU A 96 -10.72 6.00 -17.69
C GLU A 96 -10.86 4.50 -17.39
N ALA A 97 -11.30 4.13 -16.19
CA ALA A 97 -11.55 2.73 -15.84
C ALA A 97 -12.69 2.16 -16.69
N ASP A 98 -13.77 2.92 -16.83
CA ASP A 98 -14.93 2.54 -17.63
C ASP A 98 -14.60 2.49 -19.13
N ASP A 99 -13.69 3.36 -19.62
CA ASP A 99 -13.26 3.39 -21.03
C ASP A 99 -12.32 2.20 -21.38
N ILE A 100 -11.63 1.61 -20.40
CA ILE A 100 -10.67 0.50 -20.57
C ILE A 100 -11.30 -0.88 -20.31
N ALA A 101 -12.40 -0.95 -19.56
CA ALA A 101 -13.11 -2.18 -19.19
C ALA A 101 -13.93 -2.76 -20.34
#